data_AF-A0AAP7DIK0-F1
#
_entry.id   AF-A0AAP7DIK0-F1
#
_cell.length_a   1.000
_cell.length_b   1.000
_cell.length_c   1.000
_cell.angle_alpha   90.00
_cell.angle_beta   90.00
_cell.angle_gamma   90.00
#
_symmetry.space_group_name_H-M   'P 1'
#
loop_
_entity.id
_entity.type
_entity.pdbx_description
1 polymer ?
#
loop_
_entity_poly.entity_id
_entity_poly.type
_entity_poly.pdbx_seq_one_letter_code
_entity_poly.pdbx_strand_id
1 'polypeptide(L)'
;MYMKNKWLLALLVTLVLFVCMTQVAVPVQANAMVSEKKDPNCLSPKMVKLKTDMQKVWIDHTIWTRSYIVSAISNRPDQKDVLDRLLRNQQDIGNVIKPYYGEAAGNKLAELLREHILIAAKIVEAAKAGNQAEVKKLEADWHKNADVIAKFLSDANPNWQFKELQDMLYTHLQLITEIVLSCLKGDWKADIAATDKNEIHMIHLADILTEGIVKQFPKKF
;
A
#
# COMPACT_ATOMS: atom_id res chain seq x y z
N MET A 1 4.78 97.16 7.04
CA MET A 1 6.10 96.56 6.72
C MET A 1 6.49 95.73 7.93
N TYR A 2 6.91 94.48 7.73
CA TYR A 2 7.05 93.45 8.76
C TYR A 2 5.75 92.68 9.14
N MET A 3 5.87 91.35 9.02
CA MET A 3 5.23 90.27 9.78
C MET A 3 3.74 89.87 9.58
N LYS A 4 3.62 88.55 9.35
CA LYS A 4 2.64 87.59 9.91
C LYS A 4 1.24 87.52 9.27
N ASN A 5 0.85 86.28 8.92
CA ASN A 5 -0.32 85.57 9.47
C ASN A 5 -0.65 84.35 8.58
N LYS A 6 0.14 83.25 8.65
CA LYS A 6 -0.28 82.04 9.37
C LYS A 6 -1.46 82.31 10.32
N TRP A 7 -2.52 81.50 10.31
CA TRP A 7 -3.70 81.55 11.21
C TRP A 7 -5.04 82.11 10.69
N LEU A 8 -5.31 82.19 9.38
CA LEU A 8 -6.68 82.55 8.90
C LEU A 8 -7.26 81.69 7.76
N LEU A 9 -6.63 80.55 7.46
CA LEU A 9 -7.22 79.50 6.60
C LEU A 9 -7.66 78.26 7.39
N ALA A 10 -7.69 78.38 8.73
CA ALA A 10 -8.03 77.31 9.65
C ALA A 10 -9.29 77.69 10.46
N LEU A 11 -10.41 77.95 9.79
CA LEU A 11 -11.78 77.97 10.33
C LEU A 11 -12.67 78.66 9.30
N LEU A 12 -13.26 77.89 8.37
CA LEU A 12 -14.52 78.17 7.64
C LEU A 12 -14.66 77.31 6.36
N VAL A 13 -14.35 76.01 6.43
CA VAL A 13 -14.99 74.99 5.59
C VAL A 13 -15.25 73.77 6.46
N THR A 14 -16.05 73.96 7.51
CA THR A 14 -16.70 72.88 8.26
C THR A 14 -18.14 72.79 7.80
N LEU A 15 -18.37 72.19 6.63
CA LEU A 15 -19.57 71.43 6.32
C LEU A 15 -19.39 70.83 4.92
N VAL A 16 -19.85 69.59 4.73
CA VAL A 16 -19.90 68.85 3.45
C VAL A 16 -18.63 68.08 3.10
N LEU A 17 -18.49 66.90 3.70
CA LEU A 17 -18.25 65.59 3.04
C LEU A 17 -17.78 64.55 4.07
N PHE A 18 -18.65 64.26 5.05
CA PHE A 18 -18.59 63.00 5.80
C PHE A 18 -19.65 62.07 5.20
N VAL A 19 -19.38 61.57 3.98
CA VAL A 19 -20.20 60.54 3.34
C VAL A 19 -19.45 59.22 3.43
N CYS A 20 -19.76 58.51 4.50
CA CYS A 20 -19.98 57.06 4.55
C CYS A 20 -19.34 56.24 3.41
N MET A 21 -18.16 55.68 3.65
CA MET A 21 -17.76 54.41 3.03
C MET A 21 -17.67 53.35 4.12
N THR A 22 -18.83 52.92 4.61
CA THR A 22 -18.95 51.57 5.18
C THR A 22 -19.04 50.62 4.00
N GLN A 23 -17.92 49.98 3.64
CA GLN A 23 -17.97 48.82 2.77
C GLN A 23 -18.70 47.71 3.54
N VAL A 24 -19.99 47.51 3.22
CA VAL A 24 -20.69 46.30 3.60
C VAL A 24 -20.02 45.17 2.81
N ALA A 25 -19.15 44.41 3.46
CA ALA A 25 -18.65 43.16 2.90
C ALA A 25 -19.83 42.19 2.86
N VAL A 26 -20.53 42.14 1.73
CA VAL A 26 -21.48 41.07 1.46
C VAL A 26 -20.64 39.81 1.27
N PRO A 27 -20.85 38.73 2.05
CA PRO A 27 -20.21 37.46 1.75
C PRO A 27 -20.77 37.00 0.42
N VAL A 28 -19.95 37.08 -0.63
CA VAL A 28 -20.23 36.37 -1.87
C VAL A 28 -20.13 34.89 -1.53
N GLN A 29 -21.27 34.26 -1.23
CA GLN A 29 -21.39 32.82 -1.33
C GLN A 29 -21.32 32.49 -2.81
N ALA A 30 -20.10 32.24 -3.28
CA ALA A 30 -19.89 31.58 -4.57
C ALA A 30 -20.44 30.16 -4.44
N ASN A 31 -21.73 29.98 -4.68
CA ASN A 31 -22.28 28.68 -5.01
C ASN A 31 -21.75 28.34 -6.41
N ALA A 32 -20.53 27.80 -6.46
CA ALA A 32 -20.08 27.07 -7.62
C ALA A 32 -21.04 25.89 -7.76
N MET A 33 -22.00 25.99 -8.69
CA MET A 33 -22.61 24.81 -9.29
C MET A 33 -21.51 24.11 -10.06
N VAL A 34 -20.69 23.33 -9.35
CA VAL A 34 -19.84 22.32 -9.97
C VAL A 34 -20.81 21.32 -10.56
N SER A 35 -21.13 21.51 -11.84
CA SER A 35 -21.52 20.40 -12.69
C SER A 35 -20.38 19.39 -12.56
N GLU A 36 -20.58 18.32 -11.78
CA GLU A 36 -19.67 17.17 -11.74
C GLU A 36 -19.62 16.53 -13.14
N LYS A 37 -18.88 17.15 -14.06
CA LYS A 37 -18.27 16.40 -15.14
C LYS A 37 -17.18 15.58 -14.45
N LYS A 38 -17.52 14.34 -14.09
CA LYS A 38 -16.53 13.31 -13.77
C LYS A 38 -15.60 13.24 -14.98
N ASP A 39 -14.44 13.87 -14.88
CA ASP A 39 -13.35 13.63 -15.81
C ASP A 39 -13.03 12.13 -15.69
N PRO A 40 -13.18 11.33 -16.76
CA PRO A 40 -12.90 9.89 -16.72
C PRO A 40 -11.46 9.57 -16.29
N ASN A 41 -10.56 10.57 -16.28
CA ASN A 41 -9.16 10.42 -15.87
C ASN A 41 -8.85 10.79 -14.41
N CYS A 42 -9.83 11.24 -13.60
CA CYS A 42 -9.54 11.63 -12.21
C CYS A 42 -9.80 10.47 -11.23
N LEU A 43 -8.77 10.05 -10.49
CA LEU A 43 -8.89 9.01 -9.45
C LEU A 43 -9.84 9.48 -8.34
N SER A 44 -10.87 8.69 -8.02
CA SER A 44 -11.77 9.04 -6.93
C SER A 44 -11.07 8.86 -5.56
N PRO A 45 -11.47 9.61 -4.52
CA PRO A 45 -10.90 9.43 -3.18
C PRO A 45 -10.97 7.99 -2.66
N LYS A 46 -12.00 7.24 -3.07
CA LYS A 46 -12.15 5.81 -2.71
C LYS A 46 -11.15 4.93 -3.47
N MET A 47 -10.86 5.23 -4.73
CA MET A 47 -9.84 4.52 -5.50
C MET A 47 -8.45 4.75 -4.90
N VAL A 48 -8.13 6.00 -4.56
CA VAL A 48 -6.88 6.36 -3.89
C VAL A 48 -6.76 5.62 -2.55
N LYS A 49 -7.83 5.61 -1.74
CA LYS A 49 -7.83 4.89 -0.47
C LYS A 49 -7.57 3.40 -0.65
N LEU A 50 -8.27 2.73 -1.57
CA LEU A 50 -8.04 1.31 -1.84
C LEU A 50 -6.60 1.05 -2.28
N LYS A 51 -6.07 1.86 -3.21
CA LYS A 51 -4.69 1.73 -3.68
C LYS A 51 -3.71 1.83 -2.52
N THR A 52 -3.84 2.86 -1.69
CA THR A 52 -2.95 3.06 -0.54
C THR A 52 -3.06 1.94 0.48
N ASP A 53 -4.28 1.50 0.82
CA ASP A 53 -4.48 0.40 1.78
C ASP A 53 -3.88 -0.91 1.26
N MET A 54 -4.09 -1.22 -0.03
CA MET A 54 -3.56 -2.42 -0.67
C MET A 54 -2.03 -2.38 -0.74
N GLN A 55 -1.44 -1.29 -1.22
CA GLN A 55 0.02 -1.14 -1.27
C GLN A 55 0.62 -1.25 0.12
N LYS A 56 0.01 -0.62 1.14
CA LYS A 56 0.50 -0.69 2.52
C LYS A 56 0.60 -2.13 3.02
N VAL A 57 -0.44 -2.96 2.85
CA VAL A 57 -0.41 -4.33 3.38
C VAL A 57 0.60 -5.23 2.68
N TRP A 58 0.89 -4.99 1.39
CA TRP A 58 1.90 -5.74 0.64
C TRP A 58 3.34 -5.21 0.84
N ILE A 59 3.50 -3.92 1.15
CA ILE A 59 4.77 -3.37 1.66
C ILE A 59 5.06 -3.94 3.05
N ASP A 60 4.07 -3.91 3.96
CA ASP A 60 4.17 -4.55 5.28
C ASP A 60 4.59 -6.03 5.13
N HIS A 61 4.01 -6.78 4.19
CA HIS A 61 4.40 -8.18 3.88
C HIS A 61 5.89 -8.30 3.56
N THR A 62 6.42 -7.42 2.70
CA THR A 62 7.84 -7.41 2.34
C THR A 62 8.74 -7.11 3.54
N ILE A 63 8.38 -6.09 4.33
CA ILE A 63 9.11 -5.69 5.54
C ILE A 63 9.20 -6.87 6.52
N TRP A 64 8.05 -7.45 6.88
CA TRP A 64 8.00 -8.50 7.90
C TRP A 64 8.61 -9.82 7.40
N THR A 65 8.55 -10.11 6.10
CA THR A 65 9.20 -11.28 5.51
C THR A 65 10.72 -11.16 5.62
N ARG A 66 11.30 -10.03 5.18
CA ARG A 66 12.74 -9.78 5.33
C ARG A 66 13.16 -9.78 6.79
N SER A 67 12.42 -9.11 7.67
CA SER A 67 12.71 -9.10 9.11
C SER A 67 12.73 -10.51 9.68
N TYR A 68 11.79 -11.37 9.29
CA TYR A 68 11.76 -12.77 9.73
C TYR A 68 13.00 -13.52 9.23
N ILE A 69 13.32 -13.43 7.93
CA ILE A 69 14.48 -14.11 7.33
C ILE A 69 15.77 -13.73 8.06
N VAL A 70 16.02 -12.43 8.24
CA VAL A 70 17.20 -11.92 8.95
C VAL A 70 17.24 -12.43 10.39
N SER A 71 16.10 -12.40 11.10
CA SER A 71 15.99 -12.86 12.49
C SER A 71 16.25 -14.36 12.63
N ALA A 72 15.63 -15.17 11.77
CA ALA A 72 15.78 -16.62 11.76
C ALA A 72 17.21 -17.04 11.43
N ILE A 73 17.80 -16.49 10.36
CA ILE A 73 19.16 -16.84 9.94
C ILE A 73 20.19 -16.40 11.00
N SER A 74 20.00 -15.23 11.60
CA SER A 74 20.93 -14.67 12.59
C SER A 74 20.68 -15.15 14.03
N ASN A 75 19.75 -16.11 14.23
CA ASN A 75 19.37 -16.62 15.56
C ASN A 75 18.96 -15.52 16.54
N ARG A 76 18.25 -14.50 16.08
CA ARG A 76 17.84 -13.38 16.93
C ARG A 76 16.69 -13.81 17.84
N PRO A 77 16.67 -13.34 19.11
CA PRO A 77 15.63 -13.72 20.07
C PRO A 77 14.23 -13.19 19.69
N ASP A 78 14.14 -12.20 18.79
CA ASP A 78 12.88 -11.62 18.29
C ASP A 78 12.24 -12.45 17.16
N GLN A 79 12.86 -13.54 16.69
CA GLN A 79 12.37 -14.35 15.57
C GLN A 79 10.89 -14.72 15.71
N LYS A 80 10.46 -15.14 16.91
CA LYS A 80 9.07 -15.54 17.16
C LYS A 80 8.11 -14.36 17.03
N ASP A 81 8.43 -13.22 17.65
CA ASP A 81 7.57 -12.04 17.64
C ASP A 81 7.42 -11.46 16.21
N VAL A 82 8.52 -11.50 15.45
CA VAL A 82 8.54 -11.09 14.04
C VAL A 82 7.69 -12.05 13.18
N LEU A 83 7.81 -13.36 13.37
CA LEU A 83 6.96 -14.34 12.68
C LEU A 83 5.48 -14.13 13.01
N ASP A 84 5.16 -13.91 14.29
CA ASP A 84 3.78 -13.67 14.72
C ASP A 84 3.22 -12.40 14.08
N ARG A 85 4.03 -11.35 13.89
CA ARG A 85 3.62 -10.13 13.16
C ARG A 85 3.43 -10.38 11.66
N LEU A 86 4.32 -11.14 11.03
CA LEU A 86 4.18 -11.55 9.62
C LEU A 86 2.91 -12.38 9.39
N LEU A 87 2.59 -13.28 10.31
CA LEU A 87 1.37 -14.09 10.25
C LEU A 87 0.09 -13.25 10.47
N ARG A 88 0.16 -12.17 11.27
CA ARG A 88 -0.94 -11.20 11.38
C ARG A 88 -1.14 -10.40 10.08
N ASN A 89 -0.06 -10.06 9.37
CA ASN A 89 -0.15 -9.33 8.10
C ASN A 89 -1.00 -10.06 7.05
N GLN A 90 -1.05 -11.39 7.07
CA GLN A 90 -1.90 -12.16 6.16
C GLN A 90 -3.39 -11.91 6.39
N GLN A 91 -3.79 -11.69 7.66
CA GLN A 91 -5.14 -11.24 7.99
C GLN A 91 -5.37 -9.79 7.58
N ASP A 92 -4.36 -8.92 7.72
CA ASP A 92 -4.43 -7.53 7.25
C ASP A 92 -4.72 -7.49 5.73
N ILE A 93 -4.03 -8.31 4.93
CA ILE A 93 -4.27 -8.47 3.48
C ILE A 93 -5.71 -8.97 3.22
N GLY A 94 -6.12 -10.04 3.90
CA GLY A 94 -7.48 -10.57 3.77
C GLY A 94 -8.55 -9.53 4.09
N ASN A 95 -8.32 -8.68 5.09
CA ASN A 95 -9.25 -7.63 5.50
C ASN A 95 -9.45 -6.53 4.43
N VAL A 96 -8.42 -6.21 3.65
CA VAL A 96 -8.53 -5.19 2.57
C VAL A 96 -9.55 -5.61 1.50
N ILE A 97 -9.70 -6.92 1.25
CA ILE A 97 -10.59 -7.42 0.18
C ILE A 97 -12.03 -7.67 0.66
N LYS A 98 -12.28 -7.76 1.98
CA LYS A 98 -13.60 -8.06 2.57
C LYS A 98 -14.72 -7.11 2.11
N PRO A 99 -14.53 -5.78 1.98
CA PRO A 99 -15.59 -4.88 1.52
C PRO A 99 -16.11 -5.16 0.11
N TYR A 100 -15.40 -5.98 -0.67
CA TYR A 100 -15.68 -6.28 -2.07
C TYR A 100 -16.17 -7.72 -2.26
N TYR A 101 -15.53 -8.69 -1.60
CA TYR A 101 -15.82 -10.12 -1.77
C TYR A 101 -16.45 -10.79 -0.54
N GLY A 102 -16.63 -10.05 0.56
CA GLY A 102 -17.22 -10.55 1.81
C GLY A 102 -16.23 -11.20 2.77
N GLU A 103 -16.70 -11.44 4.00
CA GLU A 103 -15.91 -12.00 5.11
C GLU A 103 -15.28 -13.36 4.77
N ALA A 104 -16.07 -14.27 4.17
CA ALA A 104 -15.62 -15.61 3.85
C ALA A 104 -14.43 -15.61 2.88
N ALA A 105 -14.50 -14.81 1.81
CA ALA A 105 -13.43 -14.71 0.84
C ALA A 105 -12.16 -14.08 1.44
N GLY A 106 -12.31 -12.99 2.21
CA GLY A 106 -11.18 -12.36 2.89
C GLY A 106 -10.47 -13.28 3.89
N ASN A 107 -11.24 -14.03 4.68
CA ASN A 107 -10.67 -15.00 5.62
C ASN A 107 -10.02 -16.19 4.90
N LYS A 108 -10.59 -16.64 3.78
CA LYS A 108 -9.98 -17.73 3.00
C LYS A 108 -8.65 -17.32 2.38
N LEU A 109 -8.56 -16.10 1.84
CA LEU A 109 -7.28 -15.57 1.34
C LEU A 109 -6.23 -15.51 2.46
N ALA A 110 -6.62 -14.99 3.63
CA ALA A 110 -5.72 -14.93 4.78
C ALA A 110 -5.21 -16.31 5.20
N GLU A 111 -6.06 -17.34 5.19
CA GLU A 111 -5.67 -18.72 5.49
C GLU A 111 -4.61 -19.25 4.51
N LEU A 112 -4.86 -19.10 3.20
CA LEU A 112 -3.93 -19.55 2.15
C LEU A 112 -2.56 -18.85 2.27
N LEU A 113 -2.57 -17.55 2.55
CA LEU A 113 -1.37 -16.75 2.76
C LEU A 113 -0.64 -17.09 4.07
N ARG A 114 -1.35 -17.47 5.13
CA ARG A 114 -0.71 -17.97 6.36
C ARG A 114 0.01 -19.29 6.11
N GLU A 115 -0.61 -20.20 5.37
CA GLU A 115 0.05 -21.43 4.93
C GLU A 115 1.31 -21.12 4.11
N HIS A 116 1.23 -20.17 3.19
CA HIS A 116 2.35 -19.69 2.39
C HIS A 116 3.55 -19.28 3.26
N ILE A 117 3.32 -18.44 4.27
CA ILE A 117 4.36 -17.98 5.21
C ILE A 117 4.93 -19.14 6.04
N LEU A 118 4.09 -20.07 6.47
CA LEU A 118 4.54 -21.22 7.26
C LEU A 118 5.41 -22.18 6.44
N ILE A 119 5.15 -22.33 5.13
CA ILE A 119 6.02 -23.08 4.22
C ILE A 119 7.34 -22.34 4.05
N ALA A 120 7.31 -21.03 3.77
CA ALA A 120 8.51 -20.20 3.66
C ALA A 120 9.38 -20.26 4.92
N ALA A 121 8.77 -20.23 6.11
CA ALA A 121 9.47 -20.37 7.39
C ALA A 121 10.21 -21.70 7.51
N LYS A 122 9.59 -22.81 7.07
CA LYS A 122 10.24 -24.14 7.03
C LYS A 122 11.37 -24.18 6.01
N ILE A 123 11.23 -23.51 4.86
CA ILE A 123 12.30 -23.41 3.85
C ILE A 123 13.51 -22.70 4.46
N VAL A 124 13.32 -21.58 5.15
CA VAL A 124 14.41 -20.85 5.82
C VAL A 124 15.14 -21.73 6.84
N GLU A 125 14.40 -22.44 7.69
CA GLU A 125 15.02 -23.36 8.67
C GLU A 125 15.77 -24.52 8.00
N ALA A 126 15.20 -25.14 6.96
CA ALA A 126 15.86 -26.21 6.22
C ALA A 126 17.12 -25.73 5.49
N ALA A 127 17.06 -24.55 4.87
CA ALA A 127 18.20 -23.93 4.18
C ALA A 127 19.32 -23.59 5.15
N LYS A 128 18.98 -23.01 6.31
CA LYS A 128 19.93 -22.73 7.40
C LYS A 128 20.58 -23.99 7.96
N ALA A 129 19.85 -25.10 8.02
CA ALA A 129 20.38 -26.41 8.41
C ALA A 129 21.17 -27.12 7.29
N GLY A 130 21.28 -26.54 6.10
CA GLY A 130 21.93 -27.16 4.94
C GLY A 130 21.17 -28.35 4.35
N ASN A 131 19.90 -28.55 4.71
CA ASN A 131 19.09 -29.68 4.27
C ASN A 131 18.45 -29.42 2.90
N GLN A 132 19.24 -29.59 1.84
CA GLN A 132 18.82 -29.32 0.46
C GLN A 132 17.67 -30.22 -0.02
N ALA A 133 17.59 -31.45 0.49
CA ALA A 133 16.50 -32.37 0.13
C ALA A 133 15.14 -31.87 0.63
N GLU A 134 15.10 -31.37 1.87
CA GLU A 134 13.87 -30.79 2.43
C GLU A 134 13.55 -29.44 1.80
N VAL A 135 14.55 -28.59 1.49
CA VAL A 135 14.34 -27.34 0.74
C VAL A 135 13.62 -27.63 -0.58
N LYS A 136 14.14 -28.56 -1.40
CA LYS A 136 13.54 -28.89 -2.70
C LYS A 136 12.09 -29.38 -2.59
N LYS A 137 11.79 -30.17 -1.56
CA LYS A 137 10.43 -30.64 -1.29
C LYS A 137 9.50 -29.49 -0.91
N LEU A 138 9.94 -28.64 0.03
CA LEU A 138 9.16 -27.50 0.49
C LEU A 138 8.98 -26.42 -0.59
N GLU A 139 9.96 -26.22 -1.47
CA GLU A 139 9.82 -25.34 -2.64
C GLU A 139 8.69 -25.81 -3.56
N ALA A 140 8.58 -27.11 -3.82
CA ALA A 140 7.48 -27.65 -4.61
C ALA A 140 6.12 -27.43 -3.93
N ASP A 141 6.04 -27.62 -2.61
CA ASP A 141 4.83 -27.31 -1.83
C ASP A 141 4.50 -25.81 -1.84
N TRP A 142 5.53 -24.96 -1.84
CA TRP A 142 5.38 -23.50 -1.85
C TRP A 142 4.85 -22.98 -3.19
N HIS A 143 5.37 -23.51 -4.31
CA HIS A 143 4.84 -23.24 -5.65
C HIS A 143 3.40 -23.73 -5.79
N LYS A 144 3.08 -24.91 -5.27
CA LYS A 144 1.69 -25.42 -5.26
C LYS A 144 0.75 -24.51 -4.47
N ASN A 145 1.18 -24.01 -3.31
CA ASN A 145 0.39 -23.05 -2.54
C ASN A 145 0.22 -21.72 -3.31
N ALA A 146 1.25 -21.24 -4.00
CA ALA A 146 1.15 -20.06 -4.88
C ALA A 146 0.13 -20.28 -6.01
N ASP A 147 0.09 -21.46 -6.62
CA ASP A 147 -0.93 -21.81 -7.63
C ASP A 147 -2.34 -21.77 -7.06
N VAL A 148 -2.54 -22.27 -5.84
CA VAL A 148 -3.84 -22.24 -5.16
C VAL A 148 -4.27 -20.79 -4.87
N ILE A 149 -3.34 -19.91 -4.45
CA ILE A 149 -3.62 -18.49 -4.24
C ILE A 149 -4.00 -17.80 -5.56
N ALA A 150 -3.20 -18.00 -6.61
CA ALA A 150 -3.47 -17.42 -7.93
C ALA A 150 -4.83 -17.88 -8.46
N LYS A 151 -5.17 -19.16 -8.31
CA LYS A 151 -6.48 -19.72 -8.70
C LYS A 151 -7.62 -19.10 -7.89
N PHE A 152 -7.48 -19.03 -6.57
CA PHE A 152 -8.49 -18.44 -5.70
C PHE A 152 -8.80 -16.98 -6.08
N LEU A 153 -7.77 -16.18 -6.32
CA LEU A 153 -7.92 -14.79 -6.72
C LEU A 153 -8.55 -14.68 -8.12
N SER A 154 -8.00 -15.37 -9.12
CA SER A 154 -8.51 -15.31 -10.50
C SER A 154 -9.95 -15.81 -10.64
N ASP A 155 -10.38 -16.78 -9.84
CA ASP A 155 -11.78 -17.21 -9.79
C ASP A 155 -12.72 -16.13 -9.23
N ALA A 156 -12.23 -15.29 -8.31
CA ALA A 156 -13.02 -14.24 -7.68
C ALA A 156 -13.22 -13.01 -8.59
N ASN A 157 -12.26 -12.75 -9.48
CA ASN A 157 -12.27 -11.55 -10.33
C ASN A 157 -11.84 -11.86 -11.77
N PRO A 158 -12.73 -11.65 -12.77
CA PRO A 158 -12.42 -11.94 -14.18
C PRO A 158 -11.34 -11.03 -14.77
N ASN A 159 -10.98 -9.94 -14.09
CA ASN A 159 -9.91 -9.03 -14.52
C ASN A 159 -8.52 -9.50 -14.06
N TRP A 160 -8.43 -10.53 -13.22
CA TRP A 160 -7.16 -11.11 -12.80
C TRP A 160 -6.92 -12.42 -13.53
N GLN A 161 -6.00 -12.40 -14.49
CA GLN A 161 -5.68 -13.62 -15.23
C GLN A 161 -4.88 -14.57 -14.33
N PHE A 162 -5.28 -15.84 -14.29
CA PHE A 162 -4.58 -16.86 -13.49
C PHE A 162 -3.08 -16.87 -13.77
N LYS A 163 -2.70 -16.84 -15.06
CA LYS A 163 -1.30 -16.92 -15.46
C LYS A 163 -0.48 -15.71 -15.01
N GLU A 164 -1.05 -14.52 -15.12
CA GLU A 164 -0.42 -13.29 -14.64
C GLU A 164 -0.19 -13.32 -13.14
N LEU A 165 -1.20 -13.71 -12.35
CA LEU A 165 -1.06 -13.85 -10.90
C LEU A 165 -0.06 -14.94 -10.51
N GLN A 166 -0.06 -16.08 -11.21
CA GLN A 166 0.90 -17.17 -11.01
C GLN A 166 2.33 -16.66 -11.25
N ASP A 167 2.57 -15.97 -12.35
CA ASP A 167 3.90 -15.45 -12.69
C ASP A 167 4.36 -14.41 -11.66
N MET A 168 3.46 -13.52 -11.21
CA MET A 168 3.75 -12.58 -10.12
C MET A 168 4.15 -13.29 -8.83
N LEU A 169 3.41 -14.33 -8.41
CA LEU A 169 3.75 -15.07 -7.21
C LEU A 169 5.05 -15.84 -7.37
N TYR A 170 5.33 -16.42 -8.54
CA TYR A 170 6.58 -17.15 -8.80
C TYR A 170 7.79 -16.23 -8.78
N THR A 171 7.70 -15.04 -9.35
CA THR A 171 8.76 -14.03 -9.23
C THR A 171 8.96 -13.61 -7.78
N HIS A 172 7.89 -13.50 -6.98
CA HIS A 172 8.02 -13.24 -5.54
C HIS A 172 8.78 -14.39 -4.84
N LEU A 173 8.44 -15.66 -5.11
CA LEU A 173 9.15 -16.81 -4.54
C LEU A 173 10.65 -16.77 -4.86
N GLN A 174 10.99 -16.44 -6.11
CA GLN A 174 12.37 -16.31 -6.55
C GLN A 174 13.10 -15.21 -5.76
N LEU A 175 12.52 -14.02 -5.65
CA LEU A 175 13.16 -12.89 -4.95
C LEU A 175 13.36 -13.18 -3.46
N ILE A 176 12.40 -13.84 -2.81
CA ILE A 176 12.56 -14.29 -1.43
C ILE A 176 13.67 -15.33 -1.31
N THR A 177 13.78 -16.26 -2.27
CA THR A 177 14.88 -17.24 -2.31
C THR A 177 16.24 -16.54 -2.45
N GLU A 178 16.34 -15.51 -3.30
CA GLU A 178 17.56 -14.69 -3.44
C GLU A 178 17.93 -13.97 -2.15
N ILE A 179 16.95 -13.43 -1.40
CA ILE A 179 17.14 -12.83 -0.07
C ILE A 179 17.69 -13.87 0.91
N VAL A 180 17.04 -15.03 1.03
CA VAL A 180 17.46 -16.12 1.93
C VAL A 180 18.90 -16.57 1.64
N LEU A 181 19.22 -16.83 0.36
CA LEU A 181 20.55 -17.28 -0.03
C LEU A 181 21.62 -16.20 0.20
N SER A 182 21.30 -14.93 -0.04
CA SER A 182 22.20 -13.80 0.21
C SER A 182 22.49 -13.64 1.71
N CYS A 183 21.46 -13.72 2.55
CA CYS A 183 21.62 -13.72 4.01
C CYS A 183 22.49 -14.89 4.50
N LEU A 184 22.26 -16.12 4.01
CA LEU A 184 23.06 -17.29 4.39
C LEU A 184 24.53 -17.17 3.99
N LYS A 185 24.82 -16.51 2.87
CA LYS A 185 26.19 -16.25 2.38
C LYS A 185 26.88 -15.07 3.06
N GLY A 186 26.12 -14.25 3.80
CA GLY A 186 26.62 -12.98 4.33
C GLY A 186 26.77 -11.86 3.30
N ASP A 187 26.11 -11.98 2.15
CA ASP A 187 26.13 -10.94 1.10
C ASP A 187 25.02 -9.92 1.34
N TRP A 188 25.29 -8.98 2.24
CA TRP A 188 24.33 -7.95 2.65
C TRP A 188 23.94 -7.01 1.50
N LYS A 189 24.85 -6.80 0.53
CA LYS A 189 24.56 -5.93 -0.62
C LYS A 189 23.57 -6.59 -1.57
N ALA A 190 23.77 -7.88 -1.88
CA ALA A 190 22.84 -8.62 -2.72
C ALA A 190 21.48 -8.79 -2.04
N ASP A 191 21.48 -9.04 -0.74
CA ASP A 191 20.29 -9.14 0.10
C ASP A 191 19.43 -7.86 0.09
N ILE A 192 20.05 -6.69 0.30
CA ILE A 192 19.37 -5.39 0.20
C ILE A 192 18.82 -5.18 -1.22
N ALA A 193 19.63 -5.43 -2.25
CA ALA A 193 19.20 -5.22 -3.64
C ALA A 193 18.04 -6.14 -4.04
N ALA A 194 18.02 -7.40 -3.58
CA ALA A 194 16.90 -8.31 -3.81
C ALA A 194 15.63 -7.86 -3.07
N THR A 195 15.79 -7.25 -1.88
CA THR A 195 14.67 -6.66 -1.12
C THR A 195 14.05 -5.48 -1.85
N ASP A 196 14.86 -4.55 -2.34
CA ASP A 196 14.35 -3.37 -3.07
C ASP A 196 13.54 -3.81 -4.31
N LYS A 197 14.04 -4.83 -5.03
CA LYS A 197 13.30 -5.45 -6.14
C LYS A 197 12.00 -6.08 -5.68
N ASN A 198 12.02 -6.83 -4.57
CA ASN A 198 10.83 -7.48 -4.03
C ASN A 198 9.77 -6.45 -3.59
N GLU A 199 10.17 -5.35 -2.96
CA GLU A 199 9.22 -4.30 -2.56
C GLU A 199 8.51 -3.71 -3.78
N ILE A 200 9.26 -3.31 -4.82
CA ILE A 200 8.70 -2.79 -6.07
C ILE A 200 7.76 -3.82 -6.70
N HIS A 201 8.17 -5.09 -6.73
CA HIS A 201 7.38 -6.19 -7.28
C HIS A 201 6.05 -6.39 -6.53
N MET A 202 6.07 -6.32 -5.19
CA MET A 202 4.87 -6.47 -4.37
C MET A 202 3.94 -5.25 -4.46
N ILE A 203 4.50 -4.05 -4.66
CA ILE A 203 3.70 -2.85 -4.99
C ILE A 203 2.99 -3.03 -6.34
N HIS A 204 3.67 -3.63 -7.33
CA HIS A 204 3.04 -3.92 -8.62
C HIS A 204 1.91 -4.94 -8.50
N LEU A 205 2.09 -6.00 -7.70
CA LEU A 205 1.00 -6.94 -7.38
C LEU A 205 -0.17 -6.23 -6.71
N ALA A 206 0.09 -5.34 -5.74
CA ALA A 206 -0.94 -4.55 -5.08
C ALA A 206 -1.74 -3.68 -6.07
N ASP A 207 -1.06 -3.11 -7.08
CA ASP A 207 -1.70 -2.31 -8.12
C ASP A 207 -2.59 -3.17 -9.03
N ILE A 208 -2.13 -4.34 -9.48
CA ILE A 208 -2.95 -5.31 -10.24
C ILE A 208 -4.21 -5.70 -9.46
N LEU A 209 -4.07 -5.99 -8.17
CA LEU A 209 -5.21 -6.33 -7.31
C LEU A 209 -6.17 -5.14 -7.16
N THR A 210 -5.65 -3.94 -6.94
CA THR A 210 -6.47 -2.72 -6.85
C THR A 210 -7.25 -2.48 -8.14
N GLU A 211 -6.59 -2.54 -9.29
CA GLU A 211 -7.21 -2.29 -10.60
C GLU A 211 -8.32 -3.29 -10.90
N GLY A 212 -8.10 -4.57 -10.62
CA GLY A 212 -9.14 -5.59 -10.84
C GLY A 212 -10.37 -5.34 -9.96
N ILE A 213 -10.19 -4.96 -8.68
CA ILE A 213 -11.32 -4.64 -7.79
C ILE A 213 -12.09 -3.44 -8.33
N VAL A 214 -11.41 -2.37 -8.74
CA VAL A 214 -12.07 -1.18 -9.32
C VAL A 214 -12.85 -1.54 -10.58
N LYS A 215 -12.26 -2.33 -11.48
CA LYS A 215 -12.91 -2.76 -12.73
C LYS A 215 -14.14 -3.64 -12.48
N GLN A 216 -14.10 -4.54 -11.49
CA GLN A 216 -15.23 -5.42 -11.17
C GLN A 216 -16.36 -4.70 -10.42
N PHE A 217 -16.04 -3.73 -9.57
CA PHE A 217 -17.01 -3.03 -8.72
C PHE A 217 -17.06 -1.51 -8.97
N PRO A 218 -17.30 -1.02 -10.20
CA PRO A 218 -17.20 0.40 -10.53
C PRO A 218 -18.17 1.27 -9.72
N LYS A 219 -19.33 0.73 -9.32
CA LYS A 219 -20.31 1.46 -8.49
C LYS A 219 -19.84 1.76 -7.06
N LYS A 220 -18.78 1.11 -6.58
CA LYS A 220 -18.19 1.40 -5.27
C LYS A 220 -17.22 2.59 -5.30
N PHE A 221 -16.84 3.07 -6.49
CA PHE A 221 -15.77 4.06 -6.70
C PHE A 221 -16.23 5.36 -7.36
#